data_AF-A0A8V5H6M0-F1
#
_entry.id   AF-A0A8V5H6M0-F1
#
_cell.length_a   1.000
_cell.length_b   1.000
_cell.length_c   1.000
_cell.angle_alpha   90.00
_cell.angle_beta   90.00
_cell.angle_gamma   90.00
#
_symmetry.space_group_name_H-M   'P 1'
#
loop_
_entity.id
_entity.type
_entity.pdbx_description
1 polymer ?
#
loop_
_entity_poly.entity_id
_entity_poly.type
_entity_poly.pdbx_seq_one_letter_code
_entity_poly.pdbx_strand_id
1 'polypeptide(L)'
;MEAAAALTDMYDQALLGILQHVGNVEEFLRVLFGFLYRKTDFYRLLLRPGDRLGFPPGAAQAMALQAFKVFERMARQDDEKRRRELEAKLRKEEEEAAERVKAPAAAQEVEVETTAELIPVPDAEGAAGTQEAAGAQDTAPSLESAEAVGATAPAELPTRQEQFQTNPDSYNGAVRENYSWSQDYSDLEIKVPVPKHIVKGRQVSVDISSSTIRVAVLEGSSPHVLMEGKLTHKINTESSLWSLEPGKCVLINLNKGDEYWWNAILEGEEQIDIDKINKERSMATVDEEEHAVLDRLTFDYHQKLQGKPQSHELVGAACPTPPWGTGDGQHTWLRPSPRAWGLLLTPQHQLQPDRSLFLCAEGA
;
A
#
# COMPACT_ATOMS: atom_id res chain seq x y z
N MET A 1 -1.40 4.30 27.82
CA MET A 1 -2.46 4.28 26.78
C MET A 1 -1.83 4.24 25.40
N GLU A 2 -0.82 5.09 25.15
CA GLU A 2 -0.01 5.13 23.92
C GLU A 2 0.58 3.78 23.50
N ALA A 3 1.14 3.00 24.43
CA ALA A 3 1.72 1.68 24.13
C ALA A 3 0.69 0.60 23.74
N ALA A 4 -0.58 0.74 24.13
CA ALA A 4 -1.63 -0.19 23.74
C ALA A 4 -2.18 0.14 22.35
N ALA A 5 -2.32 1.44 22.04
CA ALA A 5 -2.67 1.93 20.71
C ALA A 5 -1.62 1.52 19.67
N ALA A 6 -0.34 1.71 19.99
CA ALA A 6 0.78 1.34 19.11
C ALA A 6 0.85 -0.17 18.79
N LEU A 7 0.34 -1.04 19.67
CA LEU A 7 0.33 -2.49 19.46
C LEU A 7 -0.85 -2.93 18.56
N THR A 8 -1.95 -2.18 18.56
CA THR A 8 -3.09 -2.37 17.65
C THR A 8 -2.71 -1.99 16.22
N ASP A 9 -2.10 -0.81 16.04
CA ASP A 9 -1.78 -0.27 14.71
C ASP A 9 -0.82 -1.18 13.91
N MET A 10 0.04 -1.94 14.60
CA MET A 10 1.02 -2.84 13.98
C MET A 10 0.38 -3.97 13.16
N TYR A 11 -0.80 -4.45 13.56
CA TYR A 11 -1.48 -5.56 12.88
C TYR A 11 -2.62 -5.12 11.98
N ASP A 12 -2.98 -3.84 11.99
CA ASP A 12 -4.17 -3.32 11.31
C ASP A 12 -4.12 -3.58 9.80
N GLN A 13 -2.96 -3.45 9.14
CA GLN A 13 -2.87 -3.71 7.70
C GLN A 13 -3.17 -5.18 7.35
N ALA A 14 -2.67 -6.12 8.14
CA ALA A 14 -2.95 -7.54 7.93
C ALA A 14 -4.43 -7.87 8.22
N LEU A 15 -5.00 -7.29 9.29
CA LEU A 15 -6.39 -7.50 9.65
C LEU A 15 -7.35 -6.86 8.62
N LEU A 16 -7.00 -5.70 8.10
CA LEU A 16 -7.73 -5.01 7.03
C LEU A 16 -7.73 -5.83 5.74
N GLY A 17 -6.58 -6.39 5.34
CA GLY A 17 -6.50 -7.25 4.15
C GLY A 17 -7.43 -8.47 4.26
N ILE A 18 -7.47 -9.13 5.43
CA ILE A 18 -8.40 -10.24 5.67
C ILE A 18 -9.85 -9.75 5.64
N LEU A 19 -10.16 -8.62 6.29
CA LEU A 19 -11.52 -8.07 6.32
C LEU A 19 -12.02 -7.68 4.93
N GLN A 20 -11.18 -7.07 4.10
CA GLN A 20 -11.51 -6.69 2.73
C GLN A 20 -11.80 -7.92 1.85
N HIS A 21 -10.98 -8.97 1.96
CA HIS A 21 -11.19 -10.21 1.21
C HIS A 21 -12.48 -10.93 1.65
N VAL A 22 -12.78 -10.93 2.94
CA VAL A 22 -13.98 -11.58 3.49
C VAL A 22 -15.26 -10.75 3.23
N GLY A 23 -15.12 -9.43 3.13
CA GLY A 23 -16.17 -8.51 2.68
C GLY A 23 -17.17 -8.07 3.76
N ASN A 24 -17.24 -8.74 4.91
CA ASN A 24 -18.05 -8.31 6.04
C ASN A 24 -17.44 -8.68 7.41
N VAL A 25 -17.88 -7.98 8.45
CA VAL A 25 -17.35 -8.11 9.81
C VAL A 25 -17.74 -9.44 10.47
N GLU A 26 -18.94 -9.96 10.18
CA GLU A 26 -19.43 -11.21 10.79
C GLU A 26 -18.57 -12.41 10.36
N GLU A 27 -18.32 -12.55 9.06
CA GLU A 27 -17.51 -13.61 8.51
C GLU A 27 -16.02 -13.42 8.87
N PHE A 28 -15.55 -12.17 8.99
CA PHE A 28 -14.21 -11.89 9.52
C PHE A 28 -14.04 -12.40 10.96
N LEU A 29 -15.02 -12.15 11.84
CA LEU A 29 -15.01 -12.70 13.20
C LEU A 29 -15.04 -14.23 13.17
N ARG A 30 -15.80 -14.84 12.24
CA ARG A 30 -15.83 -16.30 12.06
C ARG A 30 -14.47 -16.86 11.64
N VAL A 31 -13.75 -16.17 10.75
CA VAL A 31 -12.37 -16.51 10.36
C VAL A 31 -11.42 -16.40 11.56
N LEU A 32 -11.52 -15.32 12.34
CA LEU A 32 -10.69 -15.10 13.54
C LEU A 32 -10.90 -16.19 14.59
N PHE A 33 -12.16 -16.47 14.96
CA PHE A 33 -12.48 -17.54 15.90
C PHE A 33 -12.15 -18.93 15.34
N GLY A 34 -12.29 -19.12 14.03
CA GLY A 34 -11.86 -20.34 13.35
C GLY A 34 -10.34 -20.53 13.39
N PHE A 35 -9.56 -19.47 13.28
CA PHE A 35 -8.11 -19.50 13.48
C PHE A 35 -7.76 -19.90 14.91
N LEU A 36 -8.38 -19.26 15.92
CA LEU A 36 -8.19 -19.62 17.33
C LEU A 36 -8.54 -21.10 17.60
N TYR A 37 -9.60 -21.62 16.97
CA TYR A 37 -9.95 -23.03 17.08
C TYR A 37 -8.89 -23.98 16.48
N ARG A 38 -8.34 -23.66 15.30
CA ARG A 38 -7.43 -24.57 14.58
C ARG A 38 -5.98 -24.46 15.01
N LYS A 39 -5.54 -23.27 15.44
CA LYS A 39 -4.12 -22.94 15.60
C LYS A 39 -3.71 -22.61 17.04
N THR A 40 -4.66 -22.51 17.97
CA THR A 40 -4.37 -22.24 19.38
C THR A 40 -5.09 -23.23 20.28
N ASP A 41 -4.82 -23.16 21.57
CA ASP A 41 -5.50 -23.92 22.62
C ASP A 41 -6.73 -23.18 23.19
N PHE A 42 -7.17 -22.09 22.55
CA PHE A 42 -8.24 -21.22 23.03
C PHE A 42 -9.56 -21.95 23.35
N TYR A 43 -9.91 -22.96 22.55
CA TYR A 43 -11.11 -23.78 22.75
C TYR A 43 -10.85 -25.12 23.45
N ARG A 44 -9.61 -25.41 23.87
CA ARG A 44 -9.30 -26.61 24.64
C ARG A 44 -9.71 -26.40 26.09
N LEU A 45 -10.38 -27.39 26.66
CA LEU A 45 -10.80 -27.36 28.06
C LEU A 45 -9.73 -27.99 28.95
N LEU A 46 -9.35 -27.24 29.98
CA LEU A 46 -8.52 -27.72 31.08
C LEU A 46 -9.42 -28.45 32.08
N LEU A 47 -9.56 -29.77 31.92
CA LEU A 47 -10.49 -30.57 32.73
C LEU A 47 -9.78 -31.29 33.88
N ARG A 48 -8.47 -31.55 33.75
CA ARG A 48 -7.69 -32.29 34.74
C ARG A 48 -6.50 -31.46 35.24
N PRO A 49 -6.07 -31.64 36.50
CA PRO A 49 -4.91 -30.94 37.05
C PRO A 49 -3.57 -31.23 36.35
N GLY A 50 -3.50 -32.27 35.51
CA GLY A 50 -2.31 -32.63 34.72
C GLY A 50 -2.32 -32.09 33.28
N ASP A 51 -3.39 -31.41 32.86
CA ASP A 51 -3.47 -30.82 31.54
C ASP A 51 -2.54 -29.60 31.45
N ARG A 52 -1.74 -29.49 30.38
CA ARG A 52 -0.79 -28.39 30.18
C ARG A 52 -1.31 -27.27 29.27
N LEU A 53 -2.41 -27.49 28.58
CA LEU A 53 -2.89 -26.62 27.49
C LEU A 53 -4.41 -26.44 27.60
N GLY A 54 -4.88 -25.24 27.26
CA GLY A 54 -6.29 -24.88 27.30
C GLY A 54 -6.71 -24.07 28.54
N PHE A 55 -8.00 -23.76 28.58
CA PHE A 55 -8.61 -22.89 29.59
C PHE A 55 -9.65 -23.63 30.43
N PRO A 56 -9.85 -23.24 31.70
CA PRO A 56 -10.98 -23.73 32.49
C PRO A 56 -12.32 -23.47 31.78
N PRO A 57 -13.36 -24.29 32.02
CA PRO A 57 -14.68 -24.06 31.45
C PRO A 57 -15.19 -22.63 31.67
N GLY A 58 -15.54 -21.94 30.59
CA GLY A 58 -16.05 -20.56 30.61
C GLY A 58 -14.98 -19.44 30.60
N ALA A 59 -13.71 -19.75 30.87
CA ALA A 59 -12.67 -18.71 30.94
C ALA A 59 -12.34 -18.09 29.57
N ALA A 60 -12.29 -18.90 28.50
CA ALA A 60 -12.06 -18.40 27.14
C ALA A 60 -13.19 -17.46 26.67
N GLN A 61 -14.45 -17.82 26.97
CA GLN A 61 -15.61 -16.97 26.70
C GLN A 61 -15.55 -15.66 27.49
N ALA A 62 -15.17 -15.72 28.77
CA ALA A 62 -15.02 -14.54 29.61
C ALA A 62 -13.93 -13.58 29.07
N MET A 63 -12.80 -14.11 28.58
CA MET A 63 -11.76 -13.29 27.94
C MET A 63 -12.27 -12.57 26.70
N ALA A 64 -12.94 -13.29 25.78
CA ALA A 64 -13.47 -12.67 24.57
C ALA A 64 -14.49 -11.57 24.89
N LEU A 65 -15.39 -11.83 25.84
CA LEU A 65 -16.37 -10.85 26.29
C LEU A 65 -15.71 -9.63 26.97
N GLN A 66 -14.65 -9.86 27.75
CA GLN A 66 -13.91 -8.79 28.39
C GLN A 66 -13.21 -7.90 27.36
N ALA A 67 -12.58 -8.49 26.35
CA ALA A 67 -11.98 -7.74 25.24
C ALA A 67 -13.02 -6.89 24.52
N PHE A 68 -14.18 -7.47 24.16
CA PHE A 68 -15.28 -6.72 23.55
C PHE A 68 -15.73 -5.51 24.39
N LYS A 69 -15.94 -5.70 25.70
CA LYS A 69 -16.37 -4.61 26.61
C LYS A 69 -15.35 -3.47 26.71
N VAL A 70 -14.06 -3.77 26.57
CA VAL A 70 -13.01 -2.75 26.57
C VAL A 70 -13.17 -1.83 25.36
N PHE A 71 -13.30 -2.40 24.16
CA PHE A 71 -13.50 -1.61 22.93
C PHE A 71 -14.86 -0.92 22.87
N GLU A 72 -15.92 -1.54 23.39
CA GLU A 72 -17.24 -0.90 23.49
C GLU A 72 -17.19 0.38 24.34
N ARG A 73 -16.46 0.35 25.47
CA ARG A 73 -16.28 1.53 26.32
C ARG A 73 -15.49 2.62 25.61
N MET A 74 -14.43 2.26 24.89
CA MET A 74 -13.62 3.22 24.14
C MET A 74 -14.44 3.89 23.04
N ALA A 75 -15.21 3.12 22.27
CA ALA A 75 -16.09 3.67 21.24
C ALA A 75 -17.08 4.70 21.81
N ARG A 76 -17.70 4.41 22.97
CA ARG A 76 -18.59 5.38 23.66
C ARG A 76 -17.87 6.67 24.05
N GLN A 77 -16.63 6.56 24.53
CA GLN A 77 -15.83 7.74 24.91
C GLN A 77 -15.46 8.58 23.69
N ASP A 78 -15.11 7.95 22.57
CA ASP A 78 -14.78 8.63 21.33
C ASP A 78 -16.01 9.33 20.72
N ASP A 79 -17.18 8.70 20.79
CA ASP A 79 -18.45 9.31 20.36
C ASP A 79 -18.82 10.52 21.24
N GLU A 80 -18.66 10.41 22.56
CA GLU A 80 -18.89 11.53 23.48
C GLU A 80 -17.93 12.70 23.20
N LYS A 81 -16.66 12.40 22.93
CA LYS A 81 -15.65 13.41 22.57
C LYS A 81 -16.02 14.10 21.26
N ARG A 82 -16.34 13.33 20.22
CA ARG A 82 -16.73 13.85 18.90
C ARG A 82 -17.97 14.73 18.98
N ARG A 83 -18.96 14.36 19.80
CA ARG A 83 -20.16 15.18 20.05
C ARG A 83 -19.82 16.51 20.73
N ARG A 84 -18.98 16.48 21.78
CA ARG A 84 -18.54 17.71 22.47
C ARG A 84 -17.74 18.63 21.56
N GLU A 85 -16.89 18.09 20.70
CA GLU A 85 -16.14 18.87 19.71
C GLU A 85 -17.07 19.54 18.69
N LEU A 86 -18.11 18.83 18.23
CA LEU A 86 -19.10 19.38 17.32
C LEU A 86 -19.93 20.49 17.98
N GLU A 87 -20.38 20.28 19.22
CA GLU A 87 -21.10 21.29 20.01
C GLU A 87 -20.23 22.53 20.28
N ALA A 88 -18.94 22.35 20.57
CA ALA A 88 -18.01 23.46 20.76
C ALA A 88 -17.76 24.24 19.46
N LYS A 89 -17.66 23.56 18.31
CA LYS A 89 -17.56 24.20 16.99
C LYS A 89 -18.82 25.03 16.68
N LEU A 90 -20.00 24.47 16.90
CA LEU A 90 -21.27 25.19 16.69
C LEU A 90 -21.39 26.41 17.60
N ARG A 91 -21.05 26.31 18.89
CA ARG A 91 -21.05 27.46 19.80
C ARG A 91 -20.08 28.55 19.35
N LYS A 92 -18.89 28.17 18.88
CA LYS A 92 -17.90 29.12 18.38
C LYS A 92 -18.40 29.83 17.12
N GLU A 93 -19.03 29.10 16.20
CA GLU A 93 -19.66 29.67 15.01
C GLU A 93 -20.83 30.60 15.35
N GLU A 94 -21.65 30.26 16.35
CA GLU A 94 -22.73 31.12 16.86
C GLU A 94 -22.20 32.40 17.52
N GLU A 95 -21.13 32.31 18.32
CA GLU A 95 -20.47 33.46 18.94
C GLU A 95 -19.85 34.39 17.88
N GLU A 96 -19.15 33.82 16.88
CA GLU A 96 -18.59 34.57 15.75
C GLU A 96 -19.67 35.22 14.88
N ALA A 97 -20.82 34.56 14.69
CA ALA A 97 -21.97 35.12 13.98
C ALA A 97 -22.64 36.26 14.80
N ALA A 98 -22.78 36.10 16.11
CA ALA A 98 -23.34 37.12 16.99
C ALA A 98 -22.44 38.35 17.11
N GLU A 99 -21.12 38.19 17.02
CA GLU A 99 -20.16 39.30 16.98
C GLU A 99 -20.22 40.07 15.66
N ARG A 100 -20.40 39.37 14.53
CA ARG A 100 -20.62 40.01 13.20
C ARG A 100 -21.91 40.83 13.13
N VAL A 101 -22.94 40.47 13.88
CA VAL A 101 -24.21 41.22 13.96
C VAL A 101 -24.11 42.48 14.85
N LYS A 102 -23.08 42.60 15.70
CA LYS A 102 -22.88 43.76 16.61
C LYS A 102 -22.03 44.90 16.01
N ALA A 103 -21.58 44.81 14.76
CA ALA A 103 -21.00 45.93 14.01
C ALA A 103 -22.12 46.83 13.42
N PRO A 104 -22.00 48.17 13.41
CA PRO A 104 -23.16 49.05 13.29
C PRO A 104 -23.80 49.05 11.90
N ALA A 105 -25.11 48.83 11.88
CA ALA A 105 -26.00 49.09 10.75
C ALA A 105 -26.28 50.60 10.65
N ALA A 106 -25.94 51.21 9.51
CA ALA A 106 -26.46 52.51 9.12
C ALA A 106 -27.75 52.28 8.30
N ALA A 107 -28.86 52.77 8.85
CA ALA A 107 -30.20 52.69 8.28
C ALA A 107 -30.34 53.54 7.00
N GLN A 108 -31.15 53.06 6.05
CA GLN A 108 -32.08 53.91 5.33
C GLN A 108 -33.32 53.09 4.91
N GLU A 109 -34.45 53.56 5.41
CA GLU A 109 -35.81 53.14 5.11
C GLU A 109 -36.19 53.53 3.67
N VAL A 110 -36.89 52.66 2.93
CA VAL A 110 -37.95 53.08 1.99
C VAL A 110 -38.99 51.94 1.90
N GLU A 111 -40.21 52.25 2.32
CA GLU A 111 -41.44 51.51 2.08
C GLU A 111 -41.83 51.56 0.60
N VAL A 112 -42.27 50.44 -0.01
CA VAL A 112 -43.39 50.45 -0.95
C VAL A 112 -44.11 49.09 -0.95
N GLU A 113 -45.40 49.11 -0.58
CA GLU A 113 -46.38 48.05 -0.83
C GLU A 113 -46.56 47.80 -2.34
N THR A 114 -47.01 46.61 -2.75
CA THR A 114 -48.24 46.39 -3.57
C THR A 114 -48.23 45.04 -4.30
N THR A 115 -49.23 44.23 -3.94
CA THR A 115 -50.00 43.24 -4.75
C THR A 115 -49.44 41.84 -5.00
N ALA A 116 -50.12 40.89 -4.32
CA ALA A 116 -50.28 39.50 -4.69
C ALA A 116 -51.16 39.35 -5.95
N GLU A 117 -50.85 38.38 -6.81
CA GLU A 117 -51.90 37.55 -7.40
C GLU A 117 -51.38 36.18 -7.86
N LEU A 118 -52.25 35.19 -7.66
CA LEU A 118 -52.11 33.76 -7.93
C LEU A 118 -52.42 33.43 -9.41
N ILE A 119 -51.74 32.40 -9.94
CA ILE A 119 -52.22 31.16 -10.63
C ILE A 119 -53.44 31.33 -11.59
N PRO A 120 -53.47 30.84 -12.86
CA PRO A 120 -53.34 29.39 -13.15
C PRO A 120 -52.85 28.91 -14.54
N VAL A 121 -52.44 27.63 -14.55
CA VAL A 121 -52.38 26.69 -15.69
C VAL A 121 -53.78 26.49 -16.29
N PRO A 122 -53.95 26.05 -17.56
CA PRO A 122 -54.20 24.60 -17.74
C PRO A 122 -53.79 23.98 -19.10
N ASP A 123 -53.56 22.65 -19.03
CA ASP A 123 -54.01 21.59 -19.95
C ASP A 123 -53.47 21.53 -21.40
N ALA A 124 -53.26 20.38 -22.05
CA ALA A 124 -53.61 18.98 -21.77
C ALA A 124 -52.75 18.02 -22.65
N GLU A 125 -52.50 16.84 -22.08
CA GLU A 125 -52.70 15.47 -22.61
C GLU A 125 -52.28 15.00 -24.02
N GLY A 126 -51.84 13.74 -24.03
CA GLY A 126 -51.81 12.82 -25.17
C GLY A 126 -50.54 11.97 -25.16
N ALA A 127 -50.46 10.87 -24.38
CA ALA A 127 -50.86 9.50 -24.78
C ALA A 127 -50.02 8.94 -25.96
N ALA A 128 -49.54 7.71 -26.04
CA ALA A 128 -49.54 6.48 -25.23
C ALA A 128 -48.70 5.42 -26.00
N GLY A 129 -48.38 4.28 -25.38
CA GLY A 129 -47.88 3.03 -26.00
C GLY A 129 -46.38 2.82 -25.77
N THR A 130 -45.88 1.97 -24.85
CA THR A 130 -46.19 0.58 -24.43
C THR A 130 -45.82 -0.48 -25.47
N GLN A 131 -44.93 -1.40 -25.07
CA GLN A 131 -44.98 -2.88 -25.16
C GLN A 131 -43.54 -3.46 -25.24
N GLU A 132 -43.07 -4.18 -24.21
CA GLU A 132 -43.19 -5.66 -23.98
C GLU A 132 -42.14 -6.46 -24.79
N ALA A 133 -41.61 -7.62 -24.41
CA ALA A 133 -41.58 -8.48 -23.22
C ALA A 133 -40.56 -9.62 -23.53
N ALA A 134 -39.84 -10.13 -22.53
CA ALA A 134 -39.89 -11.52 -22.02
C ALA A 134 -39.32 -12.70 -22.86
N GLY A 135 -38.70 -13.65 -22.13
CA GLY A 135 -38.39 -15.05 -22.54
C GLY A 135 -36.94 -15.46 -22.18
N ALA A 136 -36.60 -16.05 -21.03
CA ALA A 136 -36.94 -17.35 -20.40
C ALA A 136 -36.14 -18.58 -20.90
N GLN A 137 -35.41 -19.19 -19.95
CA GLN A 137 -35.19 -20.65 -19.73
C GLN A 137 -34.37 -21.43 -20.78
N ASP A 138 -33.68 -22.54 -20.53
CA ASP A 138 -33.17 -23.35 -19.41
C ASP A 138 -32.49 -24.59 -20.10
N THR A 139 -31.87 -25.48 -19.34
CA THR A 139 -31.55 -26.89 -19.65
C THR A 139 -30.19 -27.29 -20.28
N ALA A 140 -29.38 -27.93 -19.43
CA ALA A 140 -28.57 -29.10 -19.78
C ALA A 140 -29.48 -30.34 -20.00
N PRO A 141 -28.97 -31.38 -20.67
CA PRO A 141 -28.88 -32.67 -19.96
C PRO A 141 -27.63 -33.51 -20.27
N SER A 142 -27.47 -34.53 -19.42
CA SER A 142 -26.40 -35.49 -19.24
C SER A 142 -26.49 -36.76 -20.13
N LEU A 143 -25.31 -37.35 -20.36
CA LEU A 143 -24.90 -38.79 -20.29
C LEU A 143 -25.47 -39.85 -21.26
N GLU A 144 -24.53 -40.58 -21.91
CA GLU A 144 -24.25 -42.04 -21.84
C GLU A 144 -23.26 -42.41 -23.00
N SER A 145 -22.02 -42.89 -22.82
CA SER A 145 -21.47 -44.15 -22.27
C SER A 145 -20.86 -45.02 -23.41
N ALA A 146 -19.52 -45.17 -23.43
CA ALA A 146 -18.80 -46.40 -23.85
C ALA A 146 -17.29 -46.28 -23.57
N GLU A 147 -16.76 -47.27 -22.85
CA GLU A 147 -15.37 -47.43 -22.39
C GLU A 147 -14.34 -47.67 -23.52
N ALA A 148 -13.10 -47.20 -23.34
CA ALA A 148 -11.88 -48.02 -23.39
C ALA A 148 -10.60 -47.20 -23.05
N VAL A 149 -10.04 -47.50 -21.87
CA VAL A 149 -8.61 -47.60 -21.51
C VAL A 149 -7.58 -46.63 -22.11
N GLY A 150 -6.96 -45.84 -21.22
CA GLY A 150 -5.50 -45.66 -21.23
C GLY A 150 -4.98 -44.28 -21.64
N ALA A 151 -4.82 -43.39 -20.65
CA ALA A 151 -3.67 -42.50 -20.47
C ALA A 151 -4.03 -41.44 -19.42
N THR A 152 -3.52 -41.62 -18.21
CA THR A 152 -3.43 -40.58 -17.19
C THR A 152 -2.76 -39.34 -17.77
N ALA A 153 -3.52 -38.26 -17.93
CA ALA A 153 -2.97 -36.93 -18.13
C ALA A 153 -2.21 -36.51 -16.85
N PRO A 154 -1.04 -35.86 -16.96
CA PRO A 154 -0.22 -35.56 -15.80
C PRO A 154 -0.90 -34.49 -14.94
N ALA A 155 -0.93 -34.71 -13.63
CA ALA A 155 -1.05 -33.61 -12.68
C ALA A 155 0.11 -32.64 -12.97
N GLU A 156 -0.20 -31.40 -13.33
CA GLU A 156 0.80 -30.35 -13.51
C GLU A 156 1.57 -30.20 -12.19
N LEU A 157 2.85 -30.55 -12.22
CA LEU A 157 3.77 -30.31 -11.13
C LEU A 157 3.83 -28.79 -10.90
N PRO A 158 3.79 -28.31 -9.65
CA PRO A 158 3.86 -26.88 -9.37
C PRO A 158 5.11 -26.33 -10.02
N THR A 159 4.94 -25.26 -10.80
CA THR A 159 6.03 -24.58 -11.49
C THR A 159 7.08 -24.23 -10.43
N ARG A 160 8.38 -24.39 -10.72
CA ARG A 160 9.47 -24.11 -9.76
C ARG A 160 9.29 -22.78 -9.02
N GLN A 161 8.69 -21.78 -9.69
CA GLN A 161 8.38 -20.46 -9.16
C GLN A 161 7.25 -20.44 -8.10
N GLU A 162 6.17 -21.22 -8.28
CA GLU A 162 5.06 -21.26 -7.31
C GLU A 162 5.50 -21.83 -5.97
N GLN A 163 6.44 -22.79 -6.00
CA GLN A 163 7.06 -23.34 -4.80
C GLN A 163 7.83 -22.25 -4.03
N PHE A 164 8.49 -21.33 -4.74
CA PHE A 164 9.24 -20.24 -4.12
C PHE A 164 8.35 -19.22 -3.43
N GLN A 165 7.11 -19.00 -3.91
CA GLN A 165 6.14 -18.09 -3.29
C GLN A 165 5.63 -18.56 -1.92
N THR A 166 5.77 -19.84 -1.61
CA THR A 166 5.33 -20.38 -0.32
C THR A 166 6.37 -20.22 0.80
N ASN A 167 7.62 -19.95 0.45
CA ASN A 167 8.73 -19.87 1.40
C ASN A 167 9.23 -18.42 1.51
N PRO A 168 9.23 -17.82 2.73
CA PRO A 168 9.75 -16.48 2.96
C PRO A 168 11.20 -16.27 2.47
N ASP A 169 12.06 -17.27 2.62
CA ASP A 169 13.48 -17.21 2.22
C ASP A 169 13.67 -17.20 0.68
N SER A 170 12.60 -17.40 -0.10
CA SER A 170 12.62 -17.39 -1.57
C SER A 170 11.47 -16.63 -2.22
N TYR A 171 10.70 -15.87 -1.44
CA TYR A 171 9.52 -15.17 -1.93
C TYR A 171 9.89 -14.17 -3.04
N ASN A 172 9.18 -14.24 -4.17
CA ASN A 172 9.50 -13.52 -5.41
C ASN A 172 10.96 -13.68 -5.92
N GLY A 173 11.71 -14.65 -5.40
CA GLY A 173 13.09 -14.91 -5.73
C GLY A 173 13.30 -16.35 -6.19
N ALA A 174 14.40 -16.97 -5.75
CA ALA A 174 14.70 -18.36 -6.08
C ALA A 174 15.62 -19.04 -5.05
N VAL A 175 15.53 -20.37 -5.01
CA VAL A 175 16.49 -21.22 -4.29
C VAL A 175 17.53 -21.78 -5.27
N ARG A 176 18.82 -21.59 -4.94
CA ARG A 176 19.97 -22.13 -5.66
C ARG A 176 20.75 -23.11 -4.79
N GLU A 177 21.76 -23.74 -5.37
CA GLU A 177 22.65 -24.66 -4.65
C GLU A 177 23.52 -23.92 -3.62
N ASN A 178 23.97 -22.72 -3.96
CA ASN A 178 24.94 -21.97 -3.14
C ASN A 178 24.29 -20.98 -2.17
N TYR A 179 23.07 -20.52 -2.48
CA TYR A 179 22.34 -19.54 -1.67
C TYR A 179 20.85 -19.56 -2.03
N SER A 180 20.01 -19.02 -1.16
CA SER A 180 18.63 -18.67 -1.49
C SER A 180 18.47 -17.16 -1.44
N TRP A 181 17.53 -16.63 -2.21
CA TRP A 181 17.23 -15.22 -2.15
C TRP A 181 15.74 -14.96 -2.35
N SER A 182 15.24 -13.96 -1.65
CA SER A 182 13.92 -13.38 -1.78
C SER A 182 14.06 -11.89 -2.12
N GLN A 183 12.98 -11.29 -2.60
CA GLN A 183 12.97 -9.88 -2.92
C GLN A 183 11.62 -9.25 -2.60
N ASP A 184 11.69 -8.00 -2.16
CA ASP A 184 10.54 -7.10 -2.12
C ASP A 184 10.72 -6.02 -3.22
N TYR A 185 9.85 -5.02 -3.23
CA TYR A 185 9.93 -3.90 -4.17
C TYR A 185 11.24 -3.11 -4.00
N SER A 186 11.61 -2.75 -2.76
CA SER A 186 12.77 -1.90 -2.43
C SER A 186 14.07 -2.66 -2.17
N ASP A 187 13.99 -3.89 -1.65
CA ASP A 187 15.16 -4.58 -1.10
C ASP A 187 15.23 -6.05 -1.56
N LEU A 188 16.43 -6.64 -1.44
CA LEU A 188 16.75 -8.03 -1.72
C LEU A 188 17.33 -8.67 -0.47
N GLU A 189 16.90 -9.88 -0.16
CA GLU A 189 17.43 -10.66 0.96
C GLU A 189 18.08 -11.94 0.43
N ILE A 190 19.38 -12.09 0.69
CA ILE A 190 20.20 -13.21 0.24
C ILE A 190 20.69 -13.98 1.46
N LYS A 191 20.48 -15.29 1.44
CA LYS A 191 20.84 -16.21 2.51
C LYS A 191 21.83 -17.24 1.99
N VAL A 192 23.09 -17.10 2.42
CA VAL A 192 24.19 -17.98 2.02
C VAL A 192 24.46 -18.97 3.16
N PRO A 193 24.16 -20.27 3.01
CA PRO A 193 24.42 -21.27 4.04
C PRO A 193 25.90 -21.33 4.42
N VAL A 194 26.20 -21.46 5.71
CA VAL A 194 27.59 -21.65 6.19
C VAL A 194 27.74 -22.93 7.00
N PRO A 195 28.94 -23.54 7.02
CA PRO A 195 29.22 -24.69 7.87
C PRO A 195 29.01 -24.40 9.37
N LYS A 196 28.60 -25.41 10.14
CA LYS A 196 28.28 -25.30 11.57
C LYS A 196 29.42 -24.78 12.46
N HIS A 197 30.66 -24.87 11.99
CA HIS A 197 31.84 -24.41 12.72
C HIS A 197 32.11 -22.90 12.55
N ILE A 198 31.37 -22.23 11.66
CA ILE A 198 31.45 -20.79 11.42
C ILE A 198 30.48 -20.07 12.36
N VAL A 199 31.03 -19.53 13.44
CA VAL A 199 30.24 -18.91 14.51
C VAL A 199 30.65 -17.46 14.81
N LYS A 200 31.83 -17.03 14.35
CA LYS A 200 32.35 -15.68 14.58
C LYS A 200 32.36 -14.90 13.27
N GLY A 201 31.96 -13.62 13.33
CA GLY A 201 32.03 -12.72 12.18
C GLY A 201 33.44 -12.56 11.59
N ARG A 202 34.50 -12.73 12.39
CA ARG A 202 35.89 -12.71 11.89
C ARG A 202 36.23 -13.86 10.93
N GLN A 203 35.43 -14.92 10.93
CA GLN A 203 35.57 -16.05 10.01
C GLN A 203 34.82 -15.80 8.70
N VAL A 204 34.17 -14.66 8.52
CA VAL A 204 33.38 -14.32 7.33
C VAL A 204 33.88 -13.00 6.77
N SER A 205 34.07 -12.95 5.47
CA SER A 205 34.38 -11.75 4.70
C SER A 205 33.26 -11.52 3.72
N VAL A 206 32.51 -10.42 3.89
CA VAL A 206 31.46 -10.01 2.97
C VAL A 206 31.84 -8.67 2.40
N ASP A 207 32.11 -8.63 1.10
CA ASP A 207 32.42 -7.41 0.36
C ASP A 207 31.22 -7.06 -0.53
N ILE A 208 30.58 -5.94 -0.23
CA ILE A 208 29.41 -5.44 -0.94
C ILE A 208 29.82 -4.14 -1.64
N SER A 209 29.80 -4.16 -2.96
CA SER A 209 30.00 -2.98 -3.81
C SER A 209 28.72 -2.69 -4.59
N SER A 210 28.62 -1.52 -5.20
CA SER A 210 27.41 -1.08 -5.91
C SER A 210 26.97 -2.01 -7.05
N SER A 211 27.87 -2.82 -7.61
CA SER A 211 27.58 -3.76 -8.70
C SER A 211 28.21 -5.13 -8.53
N THR A 212 28.85 -5.42 -7.40
CA THR A 212 29.52 -6.71 -7.18
C THR A 212 29.33 -7.15 -5.74
N ILE A 213 29.20 -8.45 -5.54
CA ILE A 213 29.10 -9.04 -4.21
C ILE A 213 30.09 -10.20 -4.10
N ARG A 214 30.74 -10.30 -2.95
CA ARG A 214 31.60 -11.43 -2.59
C ARG A 214 31.36 -11.85 -1.15
N VAL A 215 31.11 -13.14 -0.97
CA VAL A 215 30.89 -13.78 0.32
C VAL A 215 31.88 -14.93 0.43
N ALA A 216 32.80 -14.81 1.39
CA ALA A 216 33.82 -15.81 1.65
C ALA A 216 33.90 -16.14 3.13
N VAL A 217 34.29 -17.37 3.44
CA VAL A 217 34.53 -17.86 4.78
C VAL A 217 36.02 -18.15 4.95
N LEU A 218 36.61 -17.71 6.05
CA LEU A 218 37.99 -18.01 6.42
C LEU A 218 38.04 -19.31 7.22
N GLU A 219 38.44 -20.39 6.55
CA GLU A 219 38.80 -21.65 7.18
C GLU A 219 40.32 -21.72 7.33
N GLY A 220 40.82 -21.50 8.55
CA GLY A 220 42.26 -21.42 8.81
C GLY A 220 42.88 -20.18 8.18
N SER A 221 43.80 -20.36 7.23
CA SER A 221 44.49 -19.27 6.53
C SER A 221 44.05 -19.10 5.06
N SER A 222 43.09 -19.90 4.59
CA SER A 222 42.58 -19.85 3.22
C SER A 222 41.12 -19.38 3.18
N PRO A 223 40.79 -18.34 2.40
CA PRO A 223 39.41 -17.96 2.17
C PRO A 223 38.73 -18.93 1.20
N HIS A 224 37.59 -19.49 1.60
CA HIS A 224 36.70 -20.28 0.76
C HIS A 224 35.53 -19.41 0.30
N VAL A 225 35.44 -19.15 -1.00
CA VAL A 225 34.39 -18.30 -1.58
C VAL A 225 33.10 -19.11 -1.73
N LEU A 226 32.03 -18.65 -1.10
CA LEU A 226 30.70 -19.26 -1.18
C LEU A 226 29.88 -18.68 -2.33
N MET A 227 30.03 -17.37 -2.54
CA MET A 227 29.30 -16.63 -3.57
C MET A 227 30.17 -15.46 -4.03
N GLU A 228 30.37 -15.31 -5.33
CA GLU A 228 31.05 -14.16 -5.90
C GLU A 228 30.50 -13.90 -7.30
N GLY A 229 30.23 -12.64 -7.60
CA GLY A 229 29.81 -12.27 -8.94
C GLY A 229 29.43 -10.80 -9.08
N LYS A 230 29.11 -10.45 -10.33
CA LYS A 230 28.57 -9.15 -10.70
C LYS A 230 27.05 -9.16 -10.59
N LEU A 231 26.52 -8.17 -9.89
CA LEU A 231 25.08 -7.98 -9.72
C LEU A 231 24.43 -7.54 -11.04
N THR A 232 23.19 -7.96 -11.27
CA THR A 232 22.42 -7.60 -12.48
C THR A 232 22.06 -6.11 -12.51
N HIS A 233 21.77 -5.51 -11.36
CA HIS A 233 21.53 -4.07 -11.22
C HIS A 233 22.37 -3.45 -10.11
N LYS A 234 22.36 -2.12 -10.06
CA LYS A 234 23.07 -1.36 -9.03
C LYS A 234 22.31 -1.35 -7.71
N ILE A 235 23.05 -1.41 -6.61
CA ILE A 235 22.51 -1.34 -5.25
C ILE A 235 23.05 -0.11 -4.51
N ASN A 236 22.33 0.32 -3.48
CA ASN A 236 22.80 1.32 -2.54
C ASN A 236 23.63 0.64 -1.45
N THR A 237 24.95 0.83 -1.50
CA THR A 237 25.89 0.21 -0.54
C THR A 237 25.79 0.80 0.86
N GLU A 238 25.29 2.02 1.03
CA GLU A 238 25.22 2.68 2.34
C GLU A 238 24.07 2.13 3.20
N SER A 239 22.97 1.75 2.56
CA SER A 239 21.80 1.13 3.21
C SER A 239 21.81 -0.40 3.18
N SER A 240 22.71 -1.02 2.40
CA SER A 240 22.89 -2.47 2.38
C SER A 240 23.67 -2.95 3.61
N LEU A 241 23.22 -4.05 4.22
CA LEU A 241 23.81 -4.59 5.45
C LEU A 241 23.89 -6.12 5.39
N TRP A 242 24.78 -6.69 6.19
CA TRP A 242 24.88 -8.14 6.33
C TRP A 242 25.00 -8.52 7.81
N SER A 243 24.56 -9.74 8.11
CA SER A 243 24.65 -10.35 9.43
C SER A 243 25.00 -11.82 9.31
N LEU A 244 25.57 -12.39 10.37
CA LEU A 244 25.90 -13.82 10.45
C LEU A 244 25.00 -14.48 11.47
N GLU A 245 24.26 -15.51 11.05
CA GLU A 245 23.65 -16.48 11.95
C GLU A 245 24.65 -17.60 12.26
N PRO A 246 25.15 -17.71 13.51
CA PRO A 246 26.19 -18.68 13.85
C PRO A 246 25.81 -20.12 13.49
N GLY A 247 26.63 -20.75 12.64
CA GLY A 247 26.47 -22.15 12.22
C GLY A 247 25.26 -22.41 11.32
N LYS A 248 24.65 -21.38 10.75
CA LYS A 248 23.47 -21.48 9.88
C LYS A 248 23.70 -20.83 8.52
N CYS A 249 23.75 -19.49 8.47
CA CYS A 249 23.87 -18.75 7.21
C CYS A 249 24.37 -17.32 7.43
N VAL A 250 24.95 -16.75 6.38
CA VAL A 250 25.16 -15.30 6.25
C VAL A 250 23.92 -14.72 5.59
N LEU A 251 23.31 -13.74 6.24
CA LEU A 251 22.15 -13.02 5.75
C LEU A 251 22.59 -11.66 5.23
N ILE A 252 22.26 -11.36 3.98
CA ILE A 252 22.68 -10.14 3.29
C ILE A 252 21.42 -9.44 2.80
N ASN A 253 21.20 -8.22 3.28
CA ASN A 253 20.13 -7.36 2.82
C ASN A 253 20.73 -6.30 1.90
N LEU A 254 20.33 -6.31 0.63
CA LEU A 254 20.75 -5.35 -0.37
C LEU A 254 19.59 -4.41 -0.69
N ASN A 255 19.83 -3.11 -0.54
CA ASN A 255 18.87 -2.09 -0.90
C ASN A 255 19.05 -1.73 -2.38
N LYS A 256 17.97 -1.76 -3.16
CA LYS A 256 18.05 -1.53 -4.61
C LYS A 256 18.30 -0.05 -4.88
N GLY A 257 19.13 0.25 -5.89
CA GLY A 257 19.34 1.64 -6.32
C GLY A 257 18.14 2.21 -7.08
N ASP A 258 17.41 1.34 -7.77
CA ASP A 258 16.21 1.66 -8.56
C ASP A 258 15.13 0.60 -8.29
N GLU A 259 13.86 0.99 -8.39
CA GLU A 259 12.70 0.16 -8.04
C GLU A 259 12.31 -0.85 -9.13
N TYR A 260 13.25 -1.75 -9.47
CA TYR A 260 13.04 -2.84 -10.42
C TYR A 260 12.86 -4.19 -9.72
N TRP A 261 12.06 -5.05 -10.33
CA TRP A 261 12.01 -6.48 -10.00
C TRP A 261 13.19 -7.18 -10.67
N TRP A 262 14.06 -7.80 -9.87
CA TRP A 262 15.25 -8.47 -10.37
C TRP A 262 14.88 -9.87 -10.86
N ASN A 263 15.34 -10.23 -12.05
CA ASN A 263 15.20 -11.60 -12.59
C ASN A 263 16.30 -12.55 -12.11
N ALA A 264 17.43 -12.04 -11.62
CA ALA A 264 18.52 -12.82 -11.04
C ALA A 264 19.40 -11.91 -10.16
N ILE A 265 20.14 -12.50 -9.21
CA ILE A 265 21.10 -11.74 -8.39
C ILE A 265 22.40 -11.52 -9.16
N LEU A 266 22.99 -12.57 -9.73
CA LEU A 266 24.25 -12.48 -10.47
C LEU A 266 24.03 -12.60 -11.99
N GLU A 267 24.89 -11.92 -12.76
CA GLU A 267 24.94 -12.07 -14.21
C GLU A 267 25.31 -13.52 -14.62
N GLY A 268 24.55 -14.10 -15.55
CA GLY A 268 24.80 -15.44 -16.07
C GLY A 268 24.10 -16.58 -15.32
N GLU A 269 23.31 -16.26 -14.29
CA GLU A 269 22.48 -17.24 -13.59
C GLU A 269 21.14 -17.50 -14.30
N GLU A 270 20.50 -18.64 -13.96
CA GLU A 270 19.11 -18.91 -14.37
C GLU A 270 18.21 -17.75 -13.92
N GLN A 271 17.34 -17.25 -14.79
CA GLN A 271 16.50 -16.08 -14.51
C GLN A 271 15.11 -16.53 -14.08
N ILE A 272 14.52 -15.83 -13.11
CA ILE A 272 13.11 -16.00 -12.76
C ILE A 272 12.23 -15.24 -13.75
N ASP A 273 11.02 -15.75 -13.92
CA ASP A 273 10.00 -15.12 -14.74
C ASP A 273 9.30 -14.02 -13.95
N ILE A 274 9.66 -12.76 -14.21
CA ILE A 274 9.13 -11.59 -13.51
C ILE A 274 7.61 -11.46 -13.70
N ASP A 275 7.03 -12.00 -14.77
CA ASP A 275 5.59 -11.85 -15.01
C ASP A 275 4.74 -12.83 -14.20
N LYS A 276 5.37 -13.84 -13.57
CA LYS A 276 4.70 -14.81 -12.70
C LYS A 276 4.84 -14.52 -11.22
N ILE A 277 5.65 -13.54 -10.84
CA ILE A 277 5.83 -13.14 -9.44
C ILE A 277 4.75 -12.16 -8.99
N ASN A 278 4.54 -12.07 -7.67
CA ASN A 278 3.62 -11.10 -7.11
C ASN A 278 4.30 -9.72 -7.06
N LYS A 279 3.89 -8.80 -7.92
CA LYS A 279 4.43 -7.43 -8.02
C LYS A 279 3.73 -6.44 -7.09
N GLU A 280 2.90 -6.92 -6.16
CA GLU A 280 2.23 -6.07 -5.18
C GLU A 280 3.25 -5.45 -4.22
N ARG A 281 3.14 -4.14 -4.02
CA ARG A 281 3.85 -3.38 -2.99
C ARG A 281 2.85 -3.03 -1.89
N SER A 282 3.28 -3.13 -0.64
CA SER A 282 2.48 -2.68 0.50
C SER A 282 2.25 -1.16 0.43
N MET A 283 1.00 -0.73 0.64
CA MET A 283 0.68 0.70 0.77
C MET A 283 1.46 1.42 1.88
N ALA A 284 1.96 0.70 2.87
CA ALA A 284 2.74 1.27 3.96
C ALA A 284 4.16 1.69 3.56
N THR A 285 4.68 1.16 2.44
CA THR A 285 6.02 1.52 1.96
C THR A 285 5.99 2.60 0.89
N VAL A 286 4.80 3.03 0.45
CA VAL A 286 4.59 4.13 -0.51
C VAL A 286 5.03 5.45 0.13
N ASP A 287 5.74 6.28 -0.62
CA ASP A 287 6.20 7.56 -0.10
C ASP A 287 5.11 8.66 -0.18
N GLU A 288 5.35 9.81 0.43
CA GLU A 288 4.35 10.89 0.51
C GLU A 288 4.00 11.49 -0.86
N GLU A 289 4.94 11.49 -1.80
CA GLU A 289 4.72 11.99 -3.17
C GLU A 289 3.83 11.01 -3.95
N GLU A 290 4.13 9.73 -3.88
CA GLU A 290 3.33 8.66 -4.47
C GLU A 290 1.93 8.59 -3.84
N HIS A 291 1.83 8.76 -2.52
CA HIS A 291 0.54 8.84 -1.82
C HIS A 291 -0.34 9.95 -2.37
N ALA A 292 0.21 11.14 -2.61
CA ALA A 292 -0.52 12.25 -3.20
C ALA A 292 -1.03 11.92 -4.62
N VAL A 293 -0.24 11.19 -5.41
CA VAL A 293 -0.64 10.71 -6.75
C VAL A 293 -1.75 9.67 -6.65
N LEU A 294 -1.64 8.70 -5.74
CA LEU A 294 -2.67 7.68 -5.52
C LEU A 294 -3.99 8.28 -5.03
N ASP A 295 -3.93 9.25 -4.10
CA ASP A 295 -5.11 9.95 -3.59
C ASP A 295 -5.81 10.71 -4.72
N ARG A 296 -5.04 11.40 -5.56
CA ARG A 296 -5.57 12.08 -6.74
C ARG A 296 -6.24 11.11 -7.71
N LEU A 297 -5.61 9.97 -8.01
CA LEU A 297 -6.17 8.94 -8.90
C LEU A 297 -7.46 8.36 -8.33
N THR A 298 -7.49 8.10 -7.02
CA THR A 298 -8.66 7.58 -6.29
C THR A 298 -9.81 8.58 -6.34
N PHE A 299 -9.51 9.86 -6.12
CA PHE A 299 -10.47 10.95 -6.26
C PHE A 299 -11.04 11.04 -7.69
N ASP A 300 -10.18 11.03 -8.70
CA ASP A 300 -10.59 11.11 -10.12
C ASP A 300 -11.44 9.91 -10.54
N TYR A 301 -11.13 8.73 -10.03
CA TYR A 301 -11.91 7.52 -10.23
C TYR A 301 -13.32 7.63 -9.65
N HIS A 302 -13.44 8.11 -8.40
CA HIS A 302 -14.73 8.36 -7.76
C HIS A 302 -15.55 9.44 -8.49
N GLN A 303 -14.91 10.52 -8.93
CA GLN A 303 -15.57 11.58 -9.71
C GLN A 303 -16.11 11.03 -11.03
N LYS A 304 -15.32 10.21 -11.74
CA LYS A 304 -15.75 9.56 -13.00
C LYS A 304 -16.98 8.68 -12.81
N LEU A 305 -17.02 7.87 -11.75
CA LEU A 305 -18.19 7.03 -11.44
C LEU A 305 -19.44 7.86 -11.13
N GLN A 306 -19.27 9.05 -10.56
CA GLN A 306 -20.35 9.97 -10.22
C GLN A 306 -20.70 10.95 -11.35
N GLY A 307 -20.04 10.86 -12.52
CA GLY A 307 -20.21 11.81 -13.62
C GLY A 307 -19.79 13.24 -13.27
N LYS A 308 -18.96 13.40 -12.23
CA LYS A 308 -18.45 14.68 -11.73
C LYS A 308 -17.10 15.01 -12.37
N PRO A 309 -16.73 16.31 -12.44
CA PRO A 309 -15.47 16.73 -13.05
C PRO A 309 -14.25 16.18 -12.31
N GLN A 310 -13.23 15.77 -13.06
CA GLN A 310 -11.98 15.24 -12.50
C GLN A 310 -11.08 16.35 -11.95
N SER A 311 -10.09 16.01 -11.14
CA SER A 311 -9.17 16.95 -10.48
C SER A 311 -8.50 17.94 -11.45
N HIS A 312 -8.14 17.50 -12.66
CA HIS A 312 -7.57 18.38 -13.67
C HIS A 312 -8.57 19.40 -14.23
N GLU A 313 -9.86 19.07 -14.24
CA GLU A 313 -10.95 19.94 -14.68
C GLU A 313 -11.35 20.92 -13.56
N LEU A 314 -11.26 20.49 -12.30
CA LEU A 314 -11.47 21.34 -11.13
C LEU A 314 -10.38 22.41 -10.98
N VAL A 315 -9.12 22.07 -11.31
CA VAL A 315 -8.00 23.03 -11.32
C VAL A 315 -8.15 24.06 -12.44
N GLY A 316 -8.81 23.71 -13.56
CA GLY A 316 -9.12 24.64 -14.66
C GLY A 316 -10.42 25.44 -14.48
N ALA A 317 -11.37 24.92 -13.70
CA ALA A 317 -12.61 25.61 -13.35
C ALA A 317 -12.34 26.63 -12.24
N ALA A 318 -11.73 27.76 -12.62
CA ALA A 318 -11.72 28.97 -11.82
C ALA A 318 -13.14 29.22 -11.27
N CYS A 319 -13.20 29.45 -9.96
CA CYS A 319 -14.40 29.72 -9.17
C CYS A 319 -15.52 30.39 -9.99
N PRO A 320 -16.76 29.87 -9.98
CA PRO A 320 -17.89 30.65 -10.46
C PRO A 320 -17.93 31.95 -9.65
N THR A 321 -17.67 33.07 -10.31
CA THR A 321 -17.89 34.38 -9.71
C THR A 321 -19.35 34.46 -9.27
N PRO A 322 -19.65 34.84 -8.02
CA PRO A 322 -21.02 34.97 -7.56
C PRO A 322 -21.77 36.00 -8.43
N PRO A 323 -23.08 35.79 -8.71
CA PRO A 323 -23.82 36.63 -9.64
C PRO A 323 -24.27 37.89 -8.90
N TRP A 324 -23.44 38.93 -8.90
CA TRP A 324 -23.88 40.27 -8.55
C TRP A 324 -23.35 41.29 -9.56
N GLY A 325 -24.23 41.59 -10.52
CA GLY A 325 -24.60 42.96 -10.92
C GLY A 325 -23.51 43.92 -11.34
N THR A 326 -23.43 44.15 -12.65
CA THR A 326 -22.90 45.34 -13.30
C THR A 326 -23.43 46.64 -12.66
N GLY A 327 -22.51 47.50 -12.24
CA GLY A 327 -22.77 48.90 -11.90
C GLY A 327 -21.48 49.69 -12.09
N ASP A 328 -21.45 50.52 -13.12
CA ASP A 328 -20.33 51.37 -13.52
C ASP A 328 -19.77 52.22 -12.36
N GLY A 329 -18.45 52.25 -12.22
CA GLY A 329 -17.76 53.10 -11.25
C GLY A 329 -16.26 52.84 -11.22
N GLN A 330 -15.53 53.63 -12.00
CA GLN A 330 -14.08 53.64 -12.17
C GLN A 330 -13.31 53.45 -10.85
N HIS A 331 -12.53 52.38 -10.70
CA HIS A 331 -11.28 52.40 -9.92
C HIS A 331 -10.33 51.32 -10.47
N THR A 332 -9.24 51.79 -11.06
CA THR A 332 -8.14 51.00 -11.61
C THR A 332 -7.44 50.17 -10.54
N TRP A 333 -7.41 48.85 -10.73
CA TRP A 333 -6.41 47.98 -10.11
C TRP A 333 -5.61 47.29 -11.22
N LEU A 334 -4.29 47.42 -11.12
CA LEU A 334 -3.30 46.93 -12.06
C LEU A 334 -3.39 45.40 -12.24
N ARG A 335 -3.57 44.96 -13.49
CA ARG A 335 -3.36 43.57 -13.92
C ARG A 335 -1.85 43.26 -13.96
N PRO A 336 -1.38 42.09 -13.52
CA PRO A 336 -0.15 41.51 -14.04
C PRO A 336 -0.42 40.97 -15.46
N SER A 337 0.47 41.31 -16.39
CA SER A 337 0.42 40.96 -17.81
C SER A 337 0.75 39.47 -18.06
N PRO A 338 0.03 38.76 -18.94
CA PRO A 338 0.40 37.42 -19.42
C PRO A 338 0.88 37.47 -20.88
N ARG A 339 2.20 37.51 -21.11
CA ARG A 339 2.91 37.12 -22.36
C ARG A 339 4.37 36.83 -21.94
N ALA A 340 5.03 35.73 -22.28
CA ALA A 340 4.95 34.93 -23.50
C ALA A 340 5.33 33.46 -23.22
N TRP A 341 4.61 32.56 -23.87
CA TRP A 341 4.98 31.15 -24.05
C TRP A 341 5.83 30.98 -25.32
N GLY A 342 6.74 30.01 -25.27
CA GLY A 342 7.33 29.34 -26.44
C GLY A 342 8.53 30.08 -27.04
N LEU A 343 9.63 29.47 -27.46
CA LEU A 343 9.86 28.17 -28.12
C LEU A 343 11.37 28.27 -28.48
N LEU A 344 12.29 27.31 -28.26
CA LEU A 344 12.59 26.14 -29.09
C LEU A 344 14.08 25.73 -28.90
N LEU A 345 14.36 24.43 -29.03
CA LEU A 345 15.56 23.79 -29.62
C LEU A 345 16.90 23.70 -28.82
N THR A 346 17.07 22.59 -28.06
CA THR A 346 18.09 21.49 -28.16
C THR A 346 19.58 21.75 -28.55
N PRO A 347 20.49 20.74 -28.62
CA PRO A 347 21.29 20.11 -27.54
C PRO A 347 22.82 20.04 -27.86
N GLN A 348 23.75 19.84 -26.91
CA GLN A 348 25.03 19.08 -27.06
C GLN A 348 25.94 19.30 -25.83
N HIS A 349 26.30 18.30 -25.04
CA HIS A 349 27.33 17.25 -25.23
C HIS A 349 28.79 17.71 -24.98
N GLN A 350 29.48 16.87 -24.19
CA GLN A 350 30.93 16.59 -24.19
C GLN A 350 31.85 17.37 -23.23
N LEU A 351 32.09 16.72 -22.08
CA LEU A 351 33.33 16.80 -21.31
C LEU A 351 34.37 15.81 -21.87
N GLN A 352 35.65 16.24 -21.82
CA GLN A 352 36.92 15.48 -21.88
C GLN A 352 37.36 15.00 -23.28
N PRO A 353 38.67 14.70 -23.55
CA PRO A 353 39.81 14.36 -22.65
C PRO A 353 41.08 15.23 -22.96
N ASP A 354 42.32 15.07 -22.46
CA ASP A 354 43.15 13.88 -22.26
C ASP A 354 44.51 14.17 -21.55
N ARG A 355 44.97 13.15 -20.80
CA ARG A 355 46.34 12.61 -20.57
C ARG A 355 47.59 13.40 -20.09
N SER A 356 48.10 12.90 -18.95
CA SER A 356 49.43 12.29 -18.65
C SER A 356 50.75 13.05 -18.86
N LEU A 357 51.58 13.09 -17.79
CA LEU A 357 53.00 12.64 -17.64
C LEU A 357 53.62 13.35 -16.40
N PHE A 358 53.97 12.64 -15.32
CA PHE A 358 55.30 12.10 -14.96
C PHE A 358 56.40 13.14 -14.56
N LEU A 359 56.96 12.91 -13.34
CA LEU A 359 58.33 13.09 -12.83
C LEU A 359 58.87 14.40 -12.19
N CYS A 360 59.54 14.15 -11.05
CA CYS A 360 60.67 14.84 -10.37
C CYS A 360 60.39 16.16 -9.63
N ALA A 361 60.59 16.28 -8.30
CA ALA A 361 61.81 16.18 -7.46
C ALA A 361 62.56 17.53 -7.32
N GLU A 362 63.18 17.71 -6.14
CA GLU A 362 63.92 18.89 -5.61
C GLU A 362 63.02 20.00 -5.03
N GLY A 363 63.20 20.54 -3.81
CA GLY A 363 64.36 20.54 -2.92
C GLY A 363 64.76 21.99 -2.63
N ALA A 364 64.37 22.54 -1.47
CA ALA A 364 65.03 23.60 -0.69
C ALA A 364 64.17 23.97 0.52
#